data_AF-A0A139RL03-F1
#
_entry.id   AF-A0A139RL03-F1
#
_cell.length_a   1.000
_cell.length_b   1.000
_cell.length_c   1.000
_cell.angle_alpha   90.00
_cell.angle_beta   90.00
_cell.angle_gamma   90.00
#
_symmetry.space_group_name_H-M   'P 1'
#
loop_
_entity.id
_entity.type
_entity.pdbx_description
1 polymer ?
#
loop_
_entity_poly.entity_id
_entity_poly.type
_entity_poly.pdbx_seq_one_letter_code
_entity_poly.pdbx_strand_id
1 'polypeptide(L)' 'MPGPVDSPSSDAIEASVNQTKSEYLYFVANVEDGKVYFATTKEEHDQNVAEHINSKLTQSSSSN' A
#
# COMPACT_ATOMS: atom_id res chain seq x y z
N MET A 1 17.52 -17.00 9.57
CA MET A 1 18.65 -16.09 9.28
C MET A 1 18.05 -14.75 8.86
N PRO A 2 18.52 -13.60 9.37
CA PRO A 2 18.05 -12.29 8.90
C PRO A 2 18.58 -12.02 7.48
N GLY A 3 17.77 -11.41 6.63
CA GLY A 3 18.14 -11.06 5.25
C GLY A 3 16.92 -10.67 4.40
N PRO A 4 17.15 -10.29 3.12
CA PRO A 4 16.07 -10.02 2.18
C PRO A 4 15.14 -11.23 2.03
N VAL A 5 13.84 -10.97 1.86
CA VAL A 5 12.85 -12.00 1.59
C VAL A 5 12.91 -12.47 0.13
N ASP A 6 13.29 -11.58 -0.79
CA ASP A 6 13.36 -11.82 -2.23
C ASP A 6 14.47 -10.97 -2.90
N SER A 7 14.69 -11.17 -4.20
CA SER A 7 15.60 -10.39 -5.04
C SER A 7 14.94 -9.09 -5.53
N PRO A 8 15.44 -7.90 -5.17
CA PRO A 8 14.86 -6.65 -5.63
C PRO A 8 15.20 -6.36 -7.10
N SER A 9 14.31 -5.65 -7.80
CA SER A 9 14.61 -5.06 -9.11
C SER A 9 15.57 -3.87 -8.98
N SER A 10 16.12 -3.41 -10.11
CA SER A 10 16.95 -2.19 -10.15
C SER A 10 16.19 -0.98 -9.59
N ASP A 11 14.91 -0.84 -9.93
CA ASP A 11 14.08 0.29 -9.48
C ASP A 11 13.84 0.24 -7.97
N ALA A 12 13.65 -0.95 -7.39
CA ALA A 12 13.49 -1.12 -5.95
C ALA A 12 14.77 -0.79 -5.18
N ILE A 13 15.94 -1.12 -5.74
CA ILE A 13 17.25 -0.74 -5.18
C ILE A 13 17.39 0.78 -5.19
N GLU A 14 17.14 1.41 -6.34
CA GLU A 14 17.25 2.87 -6.51
C GLU A 14 16.31 3.63 -5.55
N ALA A 15 15.04 3.22 -5.45
CA ALA A 15 14.08 3.84 -4.54
C ALA A 15 14.47 3.72 -3.06
N SER A 16 15.15 2.63 -2.69
CA SER A 16 15.62 2.39 -1.31
C SER A 16 16.80 3.28 -0.95
N VAL A 17 17.70 3.54 -1.92
CA VAL A 17 18.90 4.37 -1.74
C VAL A 17 18.56 5.86 -1.86
N ASN A 18 17.72 6.23 -2.82
CA ASN A 18 17.36 7.61 -3.16
C ASN A 18 15.90 7.91 -2.80
N GLN A 19 15.59 7.79 -1.51
CA GLN A 19 14.23 7.91 -0.99
C GLN A 19 13.64 9.31 -1.23
N THR A 20 12.37 9.35 -1.65
CA THR A 20 11.58 10.59 -1.63
C THR A 20 11.21 10.91 -0.18
N LYS A 21 11.65 12.06 0.34
CA LYS A 21 11.30 12.48 1.71
C LYS A 21 9.79 12.73 1.80
N SER A 22 9.17 12.11 2.79
CA SER A 22 7.75 12.28 3.08
C SER A 22 7.45 12.02 4.55
N GLU A 23 6.35 12.60 5.03
CA GLU A 23 5.74 12.34 6.34
C GLU A 23 4.68 11.23 6.26
N TYR A 24 4.52 10.57 5.11
CA TYR A 24 3.54 9.48 4.95
C TYR A 24 3.97 8.25 5.74
N LEU A 25 3.06 7.75 6.56
CA LEU A 25 3.26 6.55 7.39
C LEU A 25 2.37 5.38 6.93
N TYR A 26 1.35 5.67 6.14
CA TYR A 26 0.36 4.71 5.69
C TYR A 26 0.16 4.80 4.18
N PHE A 27 -0.17 3.68 3.57
CA PHE A 27 -0.61 3.63 2.19
C PHE A 27 -1.69 2.57 2.00
N VAL A 28 -2.54 2.75 0.99
CA VAL A 28 -3.44 1.71 0.52
C VAL A 28 -3.50 1.71 -1.00
N ALA A 29 -3.48 0.53 -1.61
CA ALA A 29 -3.51 0.36 -3.05
C ALA A 29 -4.88 -0.13 -3.49
N ASN A 30 -5.48 0.55 -4.46
CA ASN A 30 -6.63 0.02 -5.18
C ASN A 30 -6.15 -1.04 -6.16
N VAL A 31 -6.62 -2.28 -5.99
CA VAL A 31 -6.19 -3.43 -6.80
C VAL A 31 -6.85 -3.48 -8.18
N GLU A 32 -7.90 -2.69 -8.43
CA GLU A 32 -8.55 -2.62 -9.73
C GLU A 32 -7.75 -1.77 -10.74
N ASP A 33 -7.21 -0.63 -10.29
CA ASP A 33 -6.52 0.34 -11.13
C ASP A 33 -5.01 0.50 -10.79
N GLY A 34 -4.54 -0.12 -9.71
CA GLY A 34 -3.16 -0.05 -9.24
C GLY A 34 -2.78 1.27 -8.57
N LYS A 35 -3.73 2.18 -8.33
CA LYS A 35 -3.44 3.48 -7.71
C LYS A 35 -3.18 3.34 -6.22
N VAL A 36 -2.11 3.97 -5.74
CA VAL A 36 -1.73 4.02 -4.32
C VAL A 36 -2.10 5.38 -3.72
N TYR A 37 -2.74 5.34 -2.55
CA TYR A 37 -3.12 6.51 -1.75
C TYR A 37 -2.27 6.51 -0.48
N PHE A 38 -1.54 7.61 -0.24
CA PHE A 38 -0.65 7.77 0.90
C PHE A 38 -1.28 8.68 1.96
N ALA A 39 -0.97 8.44 3.23
CA ALA A 39 -1.50 9.18 4.37
C ALA A 39 -0.45 9.33 5.48
N THR A 40 -0.52 10.45 6.21
CA THR A 40 0.36 10.69 7.37
C THR A 40 -0.30 10.19 8.66
N THR A 41 -1.62 10.30 8.78
CA THR A 41 -2.36 9.86 9.96
C THR A 41 -3.14 8.59 9.70
N LYS A 42 -3.51 7.90 10.79
CA LYS A 42 -4.35 6.71 10.71
C LYS A 42 -5.74 7.07 10.20
N GLU A 43 -6.27 8.22 10.63
CA GLU A 43 -7.60 8.69 10.25
C GLU A 43 -7.70 8.94 8.74
N GLU A 44 -6.68 9.56 8.14
CA GLU A 44 -6.58 9.73 6.68
C GLU A 44 -6.47 8.38 5.95
N HIS A 45 -5.72 7.43 6.50
CA HIS A 45 -5.64 6.09 5.94
C HIS A 45 -6.99 5.38 5.95
N ASP A 46 -7.71 5.41 7.08
CA ASP A 46 -9.03 4.79 7.21
C ASP A 46 -10.04 5.43 6.24
N GLN A 47 -9.95 6.75 6.01
CA GLN A 47 -10.74 7.45 5.00
C GLN A 47 -10.40 6.97 3.58
N ASN A 48 -9.12 6.92 3.21
CA ASN A 48 -8.68 6.41 1.91
C ASN A 48 -9.15 4.96 1.67
N VAL A 49 -9.13 4.11 2.69
CA VAL A 49 -9.66 2.73 2.63
C VAL A 49 -11.16 2.73 2.36
N ALA A 50 -11.93 3.54 3.09
CA ALA A 50 -13.38 3.62 2.93
C ALA A 50 -13.78 4.13 1.54
N GLU A 51 -13.11 5.16 1.04
CA GLU A 51 -13.43 5.81 -0.23
C GLU A 51 -12.99 5.00 -1.44
N HIS A 52 -11.82 4.35 -1.37
CA HIS A 52 -11.19 3.77 -2.57
C HIS A 52 -11.17 2.24 -2.60
N ILE A 53 -11.37 1.56 -1.46
CA ILE A 53 -11.10 0.12 -1.34
C ILE A 53 -12.32 -0.68 -0.88
N ASN A 54 -13.01 -0.25 0.17
CA ASN A 54 -14.05 -1.06 0.82
C ASN A 54 -15.21 -1.45 -0.12
N SER A 55 -15.59 -0.56 -1.03
CA SER A 55 -16.64 -0.85 -2.03
C SER A 55 -16.21 -1.87 -3.10
N LYS A 56 -14.90 -2.14 -3.20
CA LYS A 56 -14.25 -3.00 -4.20
C LYS A 56 -13.93 -4.40 -3.68
N LEU A 57 -13.97 -4.57 -2.36
CA LEU A 57 -13.85 -5.86 -1.70
C LEU A 57 -15.23 -6.53 -1.70
N THR A 58 -15.58 -7.23 -2.77
CA THR A 58 -16.79 -8.07 -2.79
C THR A 58 -16.74 -9.09 -1.64
N GLN A 59 -17.86 -9.29 -0.94
CA GLN A 59 -18.05 -10.26 0.15
C GLN A 59 -17.66 -11.69 -0.26
N SER A 60 -16.40 -12.08 -0.08
CA SER A 60 -15.97 -13.49 -0.23
C SER A 60 -16.05 -14.29 1.08
N SER A 61 -16.63 -13.73 2.15
CA SER A 61 -16.72 -14.36 3.47
C SER A 61 -18.10 -14.97 3.75
N SER A 62 -18.71 -15.63 2.77
CA SER A 62 -19.93 -16.44 2.97
C SER A 62 -20.00 -17.56 1.94
N SER A 63 -18.98 -18.41 1.87
CA SER A 63 -19.03 -19.77 1.31
C SER A 63 -17.75 -20.52 1.66
N ASN A 64 -17.76 -21.19 2.81
CA ASN A 64 -17.23 -22.54 3.03
C ASN A 64 -17.52 -22.97 4.47
#